data_AF-A0A1J5SZP6-F1
#
_entry.id   AF-A0A1J5SZP6-F1
#
_cell.length_a   1.000
_cell.length_b   1.000
_cell.length_c   1.000
_cell.angle_alpha   90.00
_cell.angle_beta   90.00
_cell.angle_gamma   90.00
#
_symmetry.space_group_name_H-M   'P 1'
#
loop_
_entity.id
_entity.type
_entity.pdbx_description
1 polymer ?
#
loop_
_entity_poly.entity_id
_entity_poly.type
_entity_poly.pdbx_seq_one_letter_code
_entity_poly.pdbx_strand_id
1 'polypeptide(L)'
;MIVLLALKLMLVPSLTAGITLSGRRWGPSVAGWLSAFPVVGGPILLFIAIEQGSAFASAAAVGTLSAVIAILVYATCYSWAATRLSWAGSLGCGMLGYFSAVALLDLLAPSLPVAAPLVLVGLTLAPRLFPRVGAPTRVFAAPRGDMIFRMLASAVLVLLVTTFAASMGPRMSGLLAMFPVLSTVLVVFSHHHSGREYAITLLRGMVFGWYAFAAFCLALALSLPALGVAPAFLLSLGCAGTVQLGTRAIMRRVPARS
;
A
#
# COMPACT_ATOMS: atom_id res chain seq x y z
N MET A 1 7.11 -24.39 3.17
CA MET A 1 5.99 -23.80 3.94
C MET A 1 6.43 -23.06 5.22
N ILE A 2 7.21 -23.66 6.12
CA ILE A 2 7.59 -23.00 7.40
C ILE A 2 8.47 -21.76 7.22
N VAL A 3 9.49 -21.81 6.34
CA VAL A 3 10.35 -20.65 6.03
C VAL A 3 9.56 -19.50 5.40
N LEU A 4 8.60 -19.83 4.52
CA LEU A 4 7.68 -18.88 3.89
C LEU A 4 6.74 -18.21 4.91
N LEU A 5 6.21 -18.99 5.85
CA LEU A 5 5.36 -18.49 6.92
C LEU A 5 6.16 -17.59 7.87
N ALA A 6 7.36 -18.01 8.25
CA ALA A 6 8.26 -17.23 9.10
C ALA A 6 8.66 -15.90 8.44
N LEU A 7 8.95 -15.91 7.13
CA LEU A 7 9.30 -14.71 6.38
C LEU A 7 8.08 -13.76 6.27
N LYS A 8 6.87 -14.27 6.01
CA LYS A 8 5.64 -13.47 6.06
C LYS A 8 5.36 -12.89 7.46
N LEU A 9 5.60 -13.67 8.51
CA LEU A 9 5.37 -13.30 9.91
C LEU A 9 6.43 -12.38 10.50
N MET A 10 7.65 -12.35 9.98
CA MET A 10 8.70 -11.45 10.49
C MET A 10 8.85 -10.18 9.67
N LEU A 11 8.66 -10.26 8.35
CA LEU A 11 8.89 -9.12 7.45
C LEU A 11 7.89 -7.99 7.70
N VAL A 12 6.58 -8.27 7.67
CA VAL A 12 5.54 -7.24 7.83
C VAL A 12 5.58 -6.58 9.21
N PRO A 13 5.72 -7.32 10.33
CA PRO A 13 5.94 -6.75 11.66
C PRO A 13 7.20 -5.88 11.77
N SER A 14 8.35 -6.34 11.27
CA SER A 14 9.61 -5.60 11.36
C SER A 14 9.55 -4.29 10.57
N LEU A 15 8.89 -4.31 9.42
CA LEU A 15 8.66 -3.12 8.60
C LEU A 15 7.69 -2.16 9.26
N THR A 16 6.60 -2.67 9.83
CA THR A 16 5.65 -1.86 10.60
C THR A 16 6.36 -1.15 11.75
N ALA A 17 7.28 -1.83 12.44
CA ALA A 17 8.11 -1.24 13.48
C ALA A 17 9.06 -0.17 12.93
N GLY A 18 9.82 -0.47 11.87
CA GLY A 18 10.77 0.47 11.24
C GLY A 18 10.08 1.73 10.70
N ILE A 19 8.92 1.59 10.09
CA ILE A 19 8.11 2.71 9.58
C ILE A 19 7.54 3.54 10.74
N THR A 20 7.05 2.89 11.80
CA THR A 20 6.54 3.59 12.99
C THR A 20 7.65 4.42 13.65
N LEU A 21 8.85 3.85 13.78
CA LEU A 21 10.03 4.56 14.29
C LEU A 21 10.43 5.73 13.38
N SER A 22 10.38 5.51 12.06
CA SER A 22 10.64 6.57 11.07
C SER A 22 9.64 7.72 11.18
N GLY A 23 8.36 7.42 11.46
CA GLY A 23 7.32 8.42 11.71
C GLY A 23 7.55 9.25 12.97
N ARG A 24 8.21 8.69 13.98
CA ARG A 24 8.62 9.45 15.18
C ARG A 24 9.75 10.43 14.89
N ARG A 25 10.67 10.07 13.97
CA ARG A 25 11.86 10.88 13.66
C ARG A 25 11.64 11.91 12.55
N TRP A 26 10.82 11.60 11.55
CA TRP A 26 10.64 12.42 10.34
C TRP A 26 9.19 12.77 10.02
N GLY A 27 8.24 12.42 10.90
CA GLY A 27 6.83 12.80 10.78
C GLY A 27 5.95 11.86 9.94
N PRO A 28 4.62 12.06 9.99
CA PRO A 28 3.63 11.18 9.35
C PRO A 28 3.78 11.07 7.84
N SER A 29 4.10 12.15 7.14
CA SER A 29 4.26 12.15 5.68
C SER A 29 5.39 11.22 5.22
N VAL A 30 6.52 11.22 5.94
CA VAL A 30 7.69 10.37 5.61
C VAL A 30 7.41 8.91 5.97
N ALA A 31 6.74 8.65 7.09
CA ALA A 31 6.27 7.31 7.42
C ALA A 31 5.34 6.74 6.35
N GLY A 32 4.39 7.56 5.89
CA GLY A 32 3.48 7.19 4.81
C GLY A 32 4.24 6.87 3.52
N TRP A 33 5.12 7.76 3.09
CA TRP A 33 5.93 7.57 1.89
C TRP A 33 6.80 6.30 1.94
N LEU A 34 7.45 6.00 3.07
CA LEU A 34 8.23 4.78 3.26
C LEU A 34 7.35 3.52 3.29
N SER A 35 6.15 3.62 3.86
CA SER A 35 5.25 2.47 4.01
C SER A 35 4.68 1.94 2.70
N ALA A 36 4.69 2.76 1.65
CA ALA A 36 4.13 2.39 0.36
C ALA A 36 5.15 1.77 -0.62
N PHE A 37 6.41 1.58 -0.22
CA PHE A 37 7.38 0.80 -0.99
C PHE A 37 6.87 -0.66 -1.17
N PRO A 38 7.22 -1.40 -2.25
CA PRO A 38 6.73 -2.78 -2.50
C PRO A 38 7.30 -3.83 -1.55
N VAL A 39 7.22 -3.57 -0.24
CA VAL A 39 7.75 -4.45 0.79
C VAL A 39 6.77 -5.53 1.22
N VAL A 40 5.47 -5.31 1.01
CA VAL A 40 4.43 -6.34 1.22
C VAL A 40 4.01 -6.94 -0.12
N GLY A 41 3.62 -6.10 -1.08
CA GLY A 41 3.17 -6.57 -2.40
C GLY A 41 4.28 -7.23 -3.23
N GLY A 42 5.55 -6.81 -3.09
CA GLY A 42 6.69 -7.42 -3.78
C GLY A 42 6.88 -8.88 -3.40
N PRO A 43 7.06 -9.23 -2.11
CA PRO A 43 7.11 -10.62 -1.67
C PRO A 43 5.89 -11.46 -2.04
N ILE A 44 4.67 -10.89 -1.98
CA ILE A 44 3.45 -11.61 -2.41
C ILE A 44 3.56 -11.99 -3.89
N LEU A 45 3.92 -11.05 -4.76
CA LEU A 45 4.11 -11.31 -6.19
C LEU A 45 5.27 -12.28 -6.46
N LEU A 46 6.33 -12.24 -5.64
CA LEU A 46 7.45 -13.18 -5.74
C LEU A 46 7.00 -14.61 -5.44
N PHE A 47 6.20 -14.80 -4.39
CA PHE A 47 5.64 -16.11 -4.06
C PHE A 47 4.70 -16.59 -5.15
N ILE A 48 3.84 -15.73 -5.68
CA ILE A 48 2.98 -16.05 -6.83
C ILE A 48 3.85 -16.50 -8.03
N ALA A 49 4.95 -15.81 -8.31
CA ALA A 49 5.83 -16.16 -9.43
C ALA A 49 6.53 -17.52 -9.24
N ILE A 50 6.93 -17.85 -8.01
CA ILE A 50 7.57 -19.13 -7.68
C ILE A 50 6.55 -20.27 -7.71
N GLU A 51 5.36 -20.05 -7.16
CA GLU A 51 4.34 -21.09 -6.99
C GLU A 51 3.53 -21.35 -8.27
N GLN A 52 3.21 -20.30 -9.04
CA GLN A 52 2.30 -20.37 -10.19
C GLN A 52 2.98 -20.02 -11.53
N GLY A 53 4.26 -19.64 -11.50
CA GLY A 53 5.05 -19.31 -12.69
C GLY A 53 4.91 -17.87 -13.20
N SER A 54 5.79 -17.51 -14.14
CA SER A 54 5.95 -16.14 -14.64
C SER A 54 4.71 -15.57 -15.32
N ALA A 55 3.97 -16.38 -16.09
CA ALA A 55 2.78 -15.91 -16.80
C ALA A 55 1.65 -15.51 -15.84
N PHE A 56 1.39 -16.35 -14.83
CA PHE A 56 0.41 -16.06 -13.78
C PHE A 56 0.82 -14.81 -13.00
N ALA A 57 2.08 -14.72 -12.58
CA ALA A 57 2.58 -13.59 -11.82
C ALA A 57 2.62 -12.27 -12.61
N SER A 58 2.85 -12.31 -13.92
CA SER A 58 2.75 -11.13 -14.78
C SER A 58 1.31 -10.61 -14.81
N ALA A 59 0.32 -11.49 -15.01
CA ALA A 59 -1.09 -11.14 -14.95
C ALA A 59 -1.51 -10.64 -13.54
N ALA A 60 -0.99 -11.27 -12.49
CA ALA A 60 -1.20 -10.81 -11.12
C ALA A 60 -0.59 -9.42 -10.91
N ALA A 61 0.60 -9.12 -11.44
CA ALA A 61 1.21 -7.80 -11.35
C ALA A 61 0.36 -6.70 -12.02
N VAL A 62 -0.34 -7.00 -13.13
CA VAL A 62 -1.33 -6.08 -13.74
C VAL A 62 -2.52 -5.85 -12.80
N GLY A 63 -3.01 -6.91 -12.16
CA GLY A 63 -4.05 -6.81 -11.13
C GLY A 63 -3.61 -5.94 -9.94
N THR A 64 -2.39 -6.18 -9.44
CA THR A 64 -1.79 -5.42 -8.33
C THR A 64 -1.59 -3.95 -8.70
N LEU A 65 -1.15 -3.65 -9.93
CA LEU A 65 -1.07 -2.30 -10.46
C LEU A 65 -2.45 -1.63 -10.44
N SER A 66 -3.46 -2.32 -10.95
CA SER A 66 -4.85 -1.82 -10.99
C SER A 66 -5.41 -1.54 -9.59
N ALA A 67 -5.09 -2.39 -8.60
CA ALA A 67 -5.51 -2.18 -7.21
C ALA A 67 -4.88 -0.96 -6.54
N VAL A 68 -3.90 -0.28 -7.16
CA VAL A 68 -3.50 1.07 -6.73
C VAL A 68 -4.68 2.04 -6.83
N ILE A 69 -5.62 1.87 -7.75
CA ILE A 69 -6.86 2.67 -7.74
C ILE A 69 -7.71 2.34 -6.50
N ALA A 70 -7.86 1.06 -6.15
CA ALA A 70 -8.62 0.66 -4.97
C ALA A 70 -8.00 1.18 -3.67
N ILE A 71 -6.66 1.21 -3.55
CA ILE A 71 -5.98 1.77 -2.37
C ILE A 71 -6.13 3.29 -2.29
N LEU A 72 -6.19 3.99 -3.44
CA LEU A 72 -6.47 5.42 -3.50
C LEU A 72 -7.90 5.76 -3.07
N VAL A 73 -8.87 4.95 -3.49
CA VAL A 73 -10.27 5.05 -3.06
C VAL A 73 -10.37 4.80 -1.55
N TYR A 74 -9.78 3.72 -1.05
CA TYR A 74 -9.67 3.42 0.39
C TYR A 74 -9.18 4.63 1.19
N ALA A 75 -8.04 5.19 0.78
CA ALA A 75 -7.40 6.28 1.51
C ALA A 75 -8.22 7.56 1.48
N THR A 76 -8.88 7.85 0.34
CA THR A 76 -9.74 9.03 0.19
C THR A 76 -11.01 8.90 1.02
N CYS A 77 -11.70 7.75 0.93
CA CYS A 77 -12.89 7.45 1.73
C CYS A 77 -12.58 7.50 3.24
N TYR A 78 -11.51 6.85 3.67
CA TYR A 78 -11.07 6.89 5.07
C TYR A 78 -10.79 8.34 5.51
N SER A 79 -10.07 9.11 4.70
CA SER A 79 -9.68 10.48 5.07
C SER A 79 -10.87 11.42 5.20
N TRP A 80 -11.84 11.35 4.28
CA TRP A 80 -13.06 12.13 4.38
C TRP A 80 -13.92 11.70 5.56
N ALA A 81 -14.07 10.39 5.77
CA ALA A 81 -14.78 9.87 6.93
C ALA A 81 -14.14 10.30 8.25
N ALA A 82 -12.80 10.31 8.34
CA ALA A 82 -12.05 10.75 9.53
C ALA A 82 -12.27 12.23 9.89
N THR A 83 -12.83 13.04 8.99
CA THR A 83 -13.21 14.42 9.34
C THR A 83 -14.44 14.47 10.25
N ARG A 84 -15.29 13.43 10.26
CA ARG A 84 -16.58 13.40 10.97
C ARG A 84 -16.81 12.18 11.86
N LEU A 85 -16.17 11.06 11.57
CA LEU A 85 -16.38 9.77 12.23
C LEU A 85 -15.17 9.39 13.09
N SER A 86 -15.40 8.47 14.04
CA SER A 86 -14.34 7.80 14.79
C SER A 86 -13.49 6.92 13.88
N TRP A 87 -12.33 6.47 14.37
CA TRP A 87 -11.43 5.58 13.61
C TRP A 87 -12.13 4.32 13.07
N ALA A 88 -13.08 3.75 13.82
CA ALA A 88 -13.81 2.55 13.41
C ALA A 88 -14.78 2.86 12.26
N GLY A 89 -15.51 3.98 12.33
CA GLY A 89 -16.38 4.43 11.24
C GLY A 89 -15.58 4.77 9.98
N SER A 90 -14.44 5.46 10.13
CA SER A 90 -13.53 5.75 9.02
C SER A 90 -12.98 4.48 8.37
N LEU A 91 -12.64 3.48 9.17
CA LEU A 91 -12.19 2.18 8.68
C LEU A 91 -13.29 1.49 7.87
N GLY A 92 -14.53 1.49 8.37
CA GLY A 92 -15.68 0.95 7.65
C GLY A 92 -15.87 1.62 6.28
N CYS A 93 -15.90 2.95 6.23
CA CYS A 93 -16.00 3.69 4.97
C CYS A 93 -14.83 3.42 4.02
N GLY A 94 -13.60 3.35 4.55
CA GLY A 94 -12.41 3.02 3.77
C GLY A 94 -12.52 1.62 3.14
N MET A 95 -12.86 0.61 3.94
CA MET A 95 -13.00 -0.78 3.48
C MET A 95 -14.12 -0.93 2.46
N LEU A 96 -15.27 -0.30 2.67
CA LEU A 96 -16.35 -0.28 1.68
C LEU A 96 -15.88 0.33 0.36
N GLY A 97 -15.14 1.45 0.41
CA GLY A 97 -14.54 2.05 -0.78
C GLY A 97 -13.55 1.12 -1.49
N TYR A 98 -12.67 0.46 -0.73
CA TYR A 98 -11.71 -0.52 -1.25
C TYR A 98 -12.41 -1.67 -1.98
N PHE A 99 -13.34 -2.36 -1.30
CA PHE A 99 -14.02 -3.52 -1.87
C PHE A 99 -14.90 -3.16 -3.06
N SER A 100 -15.56 -1.99 -3.02
CA SER A 100 -16.34 -1.49 -4.17
C SER A 100 -15.45 -1.23 -5.38
N ALA A 101 -14.27 -0.63 -5.16
CA ALA A 101 -13.30 -0.41 -6.23
C ALA A 101 -12.69 -1.72 -6.75
N VAL A 102 -12.38 -2.69 -5.87
CA VAL A 102 -11.92 -4.03 -6.27
C VAL A 102 -12.96 -4.74 -7.12
N ALA A 103 -14.22 -4.74 -6.70
CA ALA A 103 -15.31 -5.34 -7.48
C ALA A 103 -15.42 -4.69 -8.87
N LEU A 104 -15.41 -3.35 -8.94
CA LEU A 104 -15.46 -2.64 -10.21
C LEU A 104 -14.26 -2.96 -11.11
N LEU A 105 -13.04 -3.01 -10.56
CA LEU A 105 -11.83 -3.34 -11.31
C LEU A 105 -11.82 -4.79 -11.81
N ASP A 106 -12.39 -5.72 -11.03
CA ASP A 106 -12.51 -7.12 -11.46
C ASP A 106 -13.48 -7.25 -12.64
N LEU A 107 -14.64 -6.58 -12.55
CA LEU A 107 -15.62 -6.51 -13.64
C LEU A 107 -15.02 -5.85 -14.90
N LEU A 108 -14.34 -4.71 -14.75
CA LEU A 108 -13.78 -3.95 -15.87
C LEU A 108 -12.54 -4.58 -16.48
N ALA A 109 -11.85 -5.45 -15.74
CA ALA A 109 -10.82 -6.29 -16.29
C ALA A 109 -9.66 -5.53 -17.01
N PRO A 110 -9.18 -4.36 -16.51
CA PRO A 110 -8.33 -3.48 -17.30
C PRO A 110 -7.03 -4.18 -17.72
N SER A 111 -6.72 -4.08 -19.01
CA SER A 111 -5.44 -4.54 -19.55
C SER A 111 -4.31 -3.60 -19.15
N LEU A 112 -3.05 -4.05 -19.23
CA LEU A 112 -1.89 -3.25 -18.84
C LEU A 112 -1.82 -1.87 -19.51
N PRO A 113 -2.07 -1.71 -20.82
CA PRO A 113 -2.09 -0.40 -21.48
C PRO A 113 -3.17 0.56 -20.98
N VAL A 114 -4.24 0.04 -20.36
CA VAL A 114 -5.31 0.84 -19.75
C VAL A 114 -5.03 1.11 -18.27
N ALA A 115 -4.60 0.08 -17.53
CA ALA A 115 -4.31 0.16 -16.10
C ALA A 115 -3.17 1.14 -15.79
N ALA A 116 -2.09 1.12 -16.57
CA ALA A 116 -0.93 1.98 -16.35
C ALA A 116 -1.25 3.48 -16.40
N PRO A 117 -1.85 4.04 -17.48
CA PRO A 117 -2.22 5.44 -17.51
C PRO A 117 -3.33 5.77 -16.49
N LEU A 118 -4.30 4.88 -16.27
CA LEU A 118 -5.34 5.07 -15.27
C LEU A 118 -4.75 5.27 -13.87
N VAL A 119 -3.82 4.41 -13.47
CA VAL A 119 -3.11 4.50 -12.18
C VAL A 119 -2.28 5.78 -12.09
N LEU A 120 -1.59 6.16 -13.15
CA LEU A 120 -0.80 7.40 -13.17
C LEU A 120 -1.71 8.64 -12.99
N VAL A 121 -2.85 8.68 -13.69
CA VAL A 121 -3.86 9.74 -13.52
C VAL A 121 -4.43 9.72 -12.10
N GLY A 122 -4.76 8.53 -11.57
CA GLY A 122 -5.22 8.37 -10.19
C GLY A 122 -4.23 8.93 -9.17
N LEU A 123 -2.95 8.56 -9.29
CA LEU A 123 -1.89 9.00 -8.38
C LEU A 123 -1.60 10.51 -8.48
N THR A 124 -1.77 11.11 -9.66
CA THR A 124 -1.56 12.56 -9.85
C THR A 124 -2.74 13.39 -9.34
N LEU A 125 -3.97 12.88 -9.46
CA LEU A 125 -5.17 13.54 -8.97
C LEU A 125 -5.41 13.31 -7.47
N ALA A 126 -5.04 12.14 -6.94
CA ALA A 126 -5.33 11.74 -5.57
C ALA A 126 -4.97 12.79 -4.51
N PRO A 127 -3.77 13.42 -4.49
CA PRO A 127 -3.42 14.41 -3.46
C PRO A 127 -4.36 15.62 -3.39
N ARG A 128 -5.08 15.92 -4.49
CA ARG A 128 -6.09 17.00 -4.55
C ARG A 128 -7.44 16.57 -3.99
N LEU A 129 -7.72 15.27 -3.92
CA LEU A 129 -8.97 14.70 -3.41
C LEU A 129 -8.99 14.58 -1.88
N PHE A 130 -7.83 14.60 -1.22
CA PHE A 130 -7.76 14.52 0.24
C PHE A 130 -8.29 15.81 0.90
N PRO A 131 -9.01 15.70 2.03
CA PRO A 131 -9.44 16.86 2.80
C PRO A 131 -8.24 17.70 3.26
N ARG A 132 -8.47 19.01 3.41
CA ARG A 132 -7.50 19.93 4.01
C ARG A 132 -7.57 19.77 5.53
N VAL A 133 -6.43 19.61 6.15
CA VAL A 133 -6.28 19.50 7.61
C VAL A 133 -5.14 20.37 8.08
N GLY A 134 -5.26 20.89 9.31
CA GLY A 134 -4.17 21.62 9.94
C GLY A 134 -2.95 20.73 10.22
N ALA A 135 -1.85 21.34 10.63
CA ALA A 135 -0.66 20.61 11.03
C ALA A 135 -0.97 19.62 12.18
N PRO A 136 -0.45 18.38 12.15
CA PRO A 136 -0.63 17.44 13.24
C PRO A 136 -0.10 18.03 14.56
N THR A 137 -0.99 18.29 15.52
CA THR A 137 -0.64 18.94 16.80
C THR A 137 -0.21 17.95 17.88
N ARG A 138 -0.50 16.65 17.71
CA ARG A 138 -0.16 15.59 18.67
C ARG A 138 0.59 14.46 17.97
N VAL A 139 1.82 14.20 18.42
CA VAL A 139 2.55 12.96 18.09
C VAL A 139 2.59 12.13 19.36
N PHE A 140 1.57 11.29 19.56
CA PHE A 140 1.54 10.44 20.75
C PHE A 140 2.51 9.27 20.55
N ALA A 141 3.42 9.08 21.50
CA ALA A 141 4.26 7.88 21.53
C ALA A 141 3.39 6.71 22.03
N ALA A 142 2.88 5.89 21.10
CA ALA A 142 2.10 4.72 21.44
C ALA A 142 2.85 3.81 22.45
N PRO A 143 2.16 3.25 23.47
CA PRO A 143 2.75 2.30 24.41
C PRO A 143 3.39 1.11 23.70
N ARG A 144 4.42 0.50 24.30
CA ARG A 144 5.12 -0.67 23.71
C ARG A 144 4.17 -1.84 23.37
N GLY A 145 3.07 -2.00 24.11
CA GLY A 145 2.04 -3.02 23.87
C GLY A 145 1.30 -2.87 22.54
N ASP A 146 1.10 -1.64 22.04
CA ASP A 146 0.41 -1.39 20.77
C ASP A 146 1.20 -1.90 19.57
N MET A 147 2.53 -1.93 19.67
CA MET A 147 3.36 -2.49 18.61
C MET A 147 3.03 -3.97 18.41
N ILE A 148 2.85 -4.73 19.49
CA ILE A 148 2.51 -6.15 19.42
C ILE A 148 1.12 -6.32 18.79
N PHE A 149 0.13 -5.51 19.19
CA PHE A 149 -1.21 -5.57 18.58
C PHE A 149 -1.20 -5.19 17.10
N ARG A 150 -0.40 -4.21 16.68
CA ARG A 150 -0.20 -3.86 15.26
C ARG A 150 0.43 -5.00 14.47
N MET A 151 1.45 -5.64 15.04
CA MET A 151 2.11 -6.79 14.45
C MET A 151 1.14 -7.96 14.29
N LEU A 152 0.36 -8.29 15.34
CA LEU A 152 -0.65 -9.35 15.27
C LEU A 152 -1.76 -9.02 14.27
N ALA A 153 -2.29 -7.79 14.28
CA ALA A 153 -3.32 -7.37 13.34
C ALA A 153 -2.83 -7.44 11.89
N SER A 154 -1.62 -6.96 11.60
CA SER A 154 -1.03 -7.08 10.27
C SER A 154 -0.80 -8.53 9.85
N ALA A 155 -0.33 -9.39 10.76
CA ALA A 155 -0.15 -10.82 10.51
C ALA A 155 -1.48 -11.52 10.19
N VAL A 156 -2.50 -11.33 11.02
CA VAL A 156 -3.84 -11.92 10.81
C VAL A 156 -4.42 -11.47 9.47
N LEU A 157 -4.34 -10.18 9.17
CA LEU A 157 -4.90 -9.62 7.94
C LEU A 157 -4.14 -10.11 6.70
N VAL A 158 -2.81 -10.22 6.75
CA VAL A 158 -2.01 -10.84 5.68
C VAL A 158 -2.38 -12.31 5.50
N LEU A 159 -2.56 -13.07 6.59
CA LEU A 159 -2.94 -14.49 6.51
C LEU A 159 -4.32 -14.68 5.89
N LEU A 160 -5.32 -13.89 6.31
CA LEU A 160 -6.66 -13.90 5.73
C LEU A 160 -6.61 -13.58 4.24
N VAL A 161 -5.93 -12.51 3.85
CA VAL A 161 -5.84 -12.13 2.43
C VAL A 161 -5.10 -13.19 1.61
N THR A 162 -4.00 -13.74 2.13
CA THR A 162 -3.19 -14.75 1.41
C THR A 162 -3.97 -16.05 1.22
N THR A 163 -4.71 -16.50 2.24
CA THR A 163 -5.47 -17.75 2.18
C THR A 163 -6.61 -17.67 1.17
N PHE A 164 -7.33 -16.54 1.13
CA PHE A 164 -8.40 -16.32 0.15
C PHE A 164 -7.86 -16.05 -1.26
N ALA A 165 -6.73 -15.36 -1.41
CA ALA A 165 -6.17 -14.99 -2.71
C ALA A 165 -5.61 -16.20 -3.50
N ALA A 166 -5.11 -17.22 -2.81
CA ALA A 166 -4.48 -18.39 -3.43
C ALA A 166 -5.46 -19.28 -4.22
N SER A 167 -6.76 -19.22 -3.90
CA SER A 167 -7.82 -19.96 -4.61
C SER A 167 -8.49 -19.16 -5.73
N MET A 168 -8.13 -17.90 -5.92
CA MET A 168 -8.74 -17.02 -6.91
C MET A 168 -7.76 -16.82 -8.07
N GLY A 169 -8.22 -16.80 -9.32
CA GLY A 169 -7.33 -16.70 -10.50
C GLY A 169 -6.40 -15.47 -10.49
N PRO A 170 -5.44 -15.39 -11.45
CA PRO A 170 -4.29 -14.47 -11.35
C PRO A 170 -4.65 -13.00 -11.11
N ARG A 171 -5.73 -12.53 -11.74
CA ARG A 171 -6.21 -11.15 -11.57
C ARG A 171 -6.65 -10.86 -10.14
N MET A 172 -7.49 -11.71 -9.56
CA MET A 172 -7.99 -11.55 -8.20
C MET A 172 -6.87 -11.69 -7.18
N SER A 173 -5.93 -12.62 -7.39
CA SER A 173 -4.72 -12.70 -6.57
C SER A 173 -3.93 -11.39 -6.60
N GLY A 174 -3.82 -10.76 -7.77
CA GLY A 174 -3.18 -9.45 -7.93
C GLY A 174 -3.91 -8.32 -7.20
N LEU A 175 -5.23 -8.21 -7.40
CA LEU A 175 -6.03 -7.17 -6.74
C LEU A 175 -5.96 -7.28 -5.21
N LEU A 176 -5.99 -8.52 -4.69
CA LEU A 176 -5.84 -8.80 -3.26
C LEU A 176 -4.39 -8.66 -2.77
N ALA A 177 -3.37 -8.79 -3.62
CA ALA A 177 -1.98 -8.56 -3.23
C ALA A 177 -1.73 -7.10 -2.80
N MET A 178 -2.57 -6.15 -3.23
CA MET A 178 -2.55 -4.76 -2.79
C MET A 178 -3.64 -4.45 -1.75
N PHE A 179 -4.03 -5.45 -0.95
CA PHE A 179 -4.91 -5.21 0.17
C PHE A 179 -4.30 -4.20 1.16
N PRO A 180 -5.08 -3.26 1.72
CA PRO A 180 -4.61 -2.18 2.59
C PRO A 180 -4.13 -2.63 3.98
N VAL A 181 -3.36 -3.73 4.12
CA VAL A 181 -2.92 -4.24 5.42
C VAL A 181 -2.15 -3.17 6.20
N LEU A 182 -1.03 -2.72 5.62
CA LEU A 182 -0.10 -1.84 6.30
C LEU A 182 -0.69 -0.43 6.47
N SER A 183 -1.43 0.06 5.47
CA SER A 183 -2.12 1.35 5.55
C SER A 183 -3.20 1.33 6.63
N THR A 184 -3.97 0.25 6.76
CA THR A 184 -4.98 0.08 7.82
C THR A 184 -4.35 0.08 9.20
N VAL A 185 -3.34 -0.76 9.42
CA VAL A 185 -2.68 -0.87 10.73
C VAL A 185 -2.00 0.44 11.10
N LEU A 186 -1.39 1.13 10.14
CA LEU A 186 -0.78 2.42 10.41
C LEU A 186 -1.85 3.48 10.72
N VAL A 187 -2.84 3.64 9.84
CA VAL A 187 -3.83 4.72 9.92
C VAL A 187 -4.78 4.56 11.11
N VAL A 188 -5.22 3.34 11.46
CA VAL A 188 -6.15 3.11 12.57
C VAL A 188 -5.50 3.49 13.88
N PHE A 189 -4.30 2.95 14.14
CA PHE A 189 -3.56 3.26 15.37
C PHE A 189 -3.14 4.73 15.42
N SER A 190 -2.74 5.31 14.29
CA SER A 190 -2.40 6.72 14.21
C SER A 190 -3.61 7.63 14.44
N HIS A 191 -4.78 7.27 13.90
CA HIS A 191 -6.02 8.02 14.10
C HIS A 191 -6.46 7.94 15.57
N HIS A 192 -6.41 6.74 16.16
CA HIS A 192 -6.80 6.52 17.55
C HIS A 192 -5.92 7.31 18.54
N HIS A 193 -4.60 7.34 18.33
CA HIS A 193 -3.65 7.92 19.28
C HIS A 193 -3.26 9.37 18.98
N SER A 194 -3.06 9.71 17.71
CA SER A 194 -2.51 11.00 17.26
C SER A 194 -3.55 11.88 16.54
N GLY A 195 -4.79 11.42 16.44
CA GLY A 195 -5.90 12.17 15.86
C GLY A 195 -5.99 12.08 14.34
N ARG A 196 -7.08 12.66 13.80
CA ARG A 196 -7.44 12.61 12.38
C ARG A 196 -6.45 13.34 11.48
N GLU A 197 -5.85 14.43 11.96
CA GLU A 197 -4.87 15.22 11.22
C GLU A 197 -3.66 14.36 10.88
N TYR A 198 -3.13 13.62 11.86
CA TYR A 198 -2.01 12.70 11.64
C TYR A 198 -2.39 11.60 10.64
N ALA A 199 -3.57 10.99 10.80
CA ALA A 199 -4.06 9.91 9.92
C ALA A 199 -4.19 10.36 8.45
N ILE A 200 -4.77 11.54 8.23
CA ILE A 200 -4.94 12.11 6.89
C ILE A 200 -3.58 12.49 6.30
N THR A 201 -2.68 13.11 7.06
CA THR A 201 -1.32 13.42 6.59
C THR A 201 -0.51 12.16 6.26
N LEU A 202 -0.66 11.11 7.06
CA LEU A 202 -0.03 9.80 6.81
C LEU A 202 -0.51 9.20 5.49
N LEU A 203 -1.83 9.12 5.26
CA LEU A 203 -2.40 8.59 4.02
C LEU A 203 -2.02 9.44 2.80
N ARG A 204 -1.99 10.78 2.93
CA ARG A 204 -1.47 11.67 1.89
C ARG A 204 0.00 11.38 1.57
N GLY A 205 0.80 11.08 2.58
CA GLY A 205 2.20 10.65 2.42
C GLY A 205 2.34 9.33 1.66
N MET A 206 1.45 8.37 1.91
CA MET A 206 1.44 7.06 1.22
C MET A 206 1.24 7.20 -0.29
N VAL A 207 0.44 8.17 -0.74
CA VAL A 207 0.22 8.41 -2.18
C VAL A 207 1.54 8.60 -2.94
N PHE A 208 2.51 9.30 -2.34
CA PHE A 208 3.81 9.50 -2.97
C PHE A 208 4.62 8.21 -3.08
N GLY A 209 4.54 7.30 -2.09
CA GLY A 209 5.22 6.01 -2.18
C GLY A 209 4.52 5.03 -3.13
N TRP A 210 3.21 5.19 -3.38
CA TRP A 210 2.50 4.36 -4.37
C TRP A 210 2.95 4.59 -5.82
N TYR A 211 3.64 5.70 -6.13
CA TYR A 211 4.33 5.83 -7.42
C TYR A 211 5.43 4.79 -7.58
N ALA A 212 6.24 4.55 -6.54
CA ALA A 212 7.28 3.52 -6.57
C ALA A 212 6.68 2.12 -6.66
N PHE A 213 5.56 1.90 -5.97
CA PHE A 213 4.82 0.64 -6.04
C PHE A 213 4.21 0.38 -7.43
N ALA A 214 3.62 1.40 -8.06
CA ALA A 214 3.08 1.31 -9.41
C ALA A 214 4.20 1.05 -10.43
N ALA A 215 5.33 1.75 -10.30
CA ALA A 215 6.52 1.52 -11.13
C ALA A 215 7.06 0.09 -10.98
N PHE A 216 7.10 -0.45 -9.76
CA PHE A 216 7.43 -1.84 -9.49
C PHE A 216 6.50 -2.80 -10.24
N CYS A 217 5.17 -2.64 -10.08
CA CYS A 217 4.20 -3.55 -10.69
C CYS A 217 4.23 -3.48 -12.22
N LEU A 218 4.37 -2.28 -12.79
CA LEU A 218 4.48 -2.07 -14.23
C LEU A 218 5.75 -2.73 -14.79
N ALA A 219 6.90 -2.47 -14.18
CA ALA A 219 8.17 -3.06 -14.58
C ALA A 219 8.13 -4.59 -14.46
N LEU A 220 7.50 -5.11 -13.41
CA LEU A 220 7.39 -6.55 -13.19
C LEU A 220 6.48 -7.20 -14.23
N ALA A 221 5.30 -6.62 -14.49
CA ALA A 221 4.36 -7.14 -15.48
C ALA A 221 5.01 -7.25 -16.88
N LEU A 222 5.83 -6.27 -17.26
CA LEU A 222 6.52 -6.21 -18.56
C LEU A 222 7.75 -7.13 -18.64
N SER A 223 8.56 -7.20 -17.57
CA SER A 223 9.85 -7.89 -17.61
C SER A 223 9.77 -9.38 -17.27
N LEU A 224 8.79 -9.79 -16.46
CA LEU A 224 8.69 -11.16 -15.95
C LEU A 224 8.54 -12.24 -17.05
N PRO A 225 7.75 -12.02 -18.13
CA PRO A 225 7.66 -13.00 -19.22
C PRO A 225 8.97 -13.20 -19.99
N ALA A 226 9.80 -12.15 -20.09
CA ALA A 226 11.01 -12.17 -20.92
C ALA A 226 12.28 -12.53 -20.13
N LEU A 227 12.39 -12.08 -18.89
CA LEU A 227 13.61 -12.22 -18.08
C LEU A 227 13.51 -13.37 -17.06
N GLY A 228 12.31 -13.85 -16.75
CA GLY A 228 12.10 -14.79 -15.64
C GLY A 228 12.19 -14.10 -14.27
N VAL A 229 12.05 -14.87 -13.19
CA VAL A 229 11.77 -14.34 -11.84
C VAL A 229 12.87 -13.43 -11.30
N ALA A 230 14.07 -13.94 -11.03
CA ALA A 230 15.11 -13.18 -10.34
C ALA A 230 15.47 -11.83 -11.01
N PRO A 231 15.82 -11.77 -12.31
CA PRO A 231 16.18 -10.50 -12.95
C PRO A 231 14.99 -9.53 -13.09
N ALA A 232 13.77 -10.02 -13.31
CA ALA A 232 12.58 -9.16 -13.38
C ALA A 232 12.30 -8.47 -12.03
N PHE A 233 12.45 -9.20 -10.92
CA PHE A 233 12.29 -8.63 -9.58
C PHE A 233 13.38 -7.62 -9.25
N LEU A 234 14.65 -7.91 -9.58
CA LEU A 234 15.76 -6.97 -9.38
C LEU A 234 15.56 -5.67 -10.18
N LEU A 235 15.18 -5.78 -11.46
CA LEU A 235 14.89 -4.64 -12.32
C LEU A 235 13.71 -3.82 -11.75
N SER A 236 12.64 -4.49 -11.34
CA SER A 236 11.44 -3.84 -10.81
C SER A 236 11.71 -3.13 -9.49
N LEU A 237 12.51 -3.72 -8.60
CA LEU A 237 12.96 -3.08 -7.36
C LEU A 237 13.88 -1.88 -7.64
N GLY A 238 14.75 -1.99 -8.65
CA GLY A 238 15.56 -0.87 -9.15
C GLY A 238 14.71 0.31 -9.61
N CYS A 239 13.70 0.05 -10.46
CA CYS A 239 12.73 1.05 -10.90
C CYS A 239 11.94 1.65 -9.74
N ALA A 240 11.51 0.83 -8.78
CA ALA A 240 10.83 1.30 -7.58
C ALA A 240 11.73 2.24 -6.77
N GLY A 241 13.01 1.86 -6.59
CA GLY A 241 14.00 2.65 -5.86
C GLY A 241 14.26 4.01 -6.50
N THR A 242 14.42 4.08 -7.82
CA THR A 242 14.64 5.35 -8.53
C THR A 242 13.44 6.28 -8.42
N VAL A 243 12.22 5.75 -8.58
CA VAL A 243 10.98 6.53 -8.42
C VAL A 243 10.77 6.96 -6.96
N GLN A 244 11.09 6.10 -5.99
CA GLN A 244 11.01 6.43 -4.56
C GLN A 244 11.94 7.60 -4.23
N LEU A 245 13.18 7.59 -4.73
CA LEU A 245 14.13 8.70 -4.55
C LEU A 245 13.65 9.99 -5.24
N GLY A 246 13.09 9.89 -6.45
CA GLY A 246 12.53 11.02 -7.18
C GLY A 246 11.36 11.68 -6.45
N THR A 247 10.42 10.88 -5.95
CA THR A 247 9.27 11.40 -5.17
C THR A 247 9.69 12.04 -3.86
N ARG A 248 10.76 11.56 -3.21
CA ARG A 248 11.35 12.21 -2.03
C ARG A 248 11.82 13.64 -2.34
N ALA A 249 12.44 13.85 -3.50
CA ALA A 249 12.89 15.16 -3.92
C ALA A 249 11.71 16.12 -4.16
N ILE A 250 10.60 15.62 -4.71
CA ILE A 250 9.36 16.38 -4.89
C ILE A 250 8.75 16.75 -3.53
N MET A 251 8.64 15.79 -2.60
CA MET A 251 8.11 16.05 -1.26
C MET A 251 8.90 17.10 -0.48
N ARG A 252 10.22 17.19 -0.70
CA ARG A 252 11.08 18.23 -0.10
C ARG A 252 10.87 19.62 -0.71
N ARG A 253 10.42 19.69 -1.96
CA ARG A 253 10.21 20.94 -2.72
C ARG A 253 8.82 21.53 -2.54
N VAL A 254 7.82 20.72 -2.18
CA VAL A 254 6.47 21.20 -1.89
C VAL A 254 6.45 21.77 -0.46
N PRO A 255 6.36 23.09 -0.26
CA PRO A 255 6.28 23.66 1.08
C PRO A 255 5.02 23.15 1.76
N ALA A 256 5.09 22.89 3.07
CA ALA A 256 3.90 22.70 3.88
C ALA A 256 3.04 23.96 3.71
N ARG A 257 2.00 23.89 2.88
CA ARG A 257 1.00 24.97 2.82
C ARG A 257 0.26 24.91 4.15
N SER A 258 0.71 25.78 5.06
CA SER A 258 0.09 26.17 6.32
C SER A 258 -1.37 26.56 6.12
#